data_AF-A0A8X7XUI2-F1
#
_entry.id   AF-A0A8X7XUI2-F1
#
_cell.length_a   1.000
_cell.length_b   1.000
_cell.length_c   1.000
_cell.angle_alpha   90.00
_cell.angle_beta   90.00
_cell.angle_gamma   90.00
#
_symmetry.space_group_name_H-M   'P 1'
#
loop_
_entity.id
_entity.type
_entity.pdbx_description
1 polymer ?
#
loop_
_entity_poly.entity_id
_entity_poly.type
_entity_poly.pdbx_seq_one_letter_code
_entity_poly.pdbx_strand_id
1 'polypeptide(L)'
;MVSTFILLLIHGVVKFKDFLQVKLNKGRQLVIDVSCLDKNLDLKLMLCSRRILTAPTDEEMNSLRDLINSAVLDSDIKGGLRWPLGKACSGGRYSVIGVWHTVTKAYKSSSFRLKARDGDRYDFRTGTGETTREIYLKLKRIVSEILASSFIG
;
A
#
# COMPACT_ATOMS: atom_id res chain seq x y z
N MET A 1 10.99 -33.86 9.61
CA MET A 1 12.39 -33.92 9.16
C MET A 1 12.54 -32.87 8.06
N VAL A 2 13.58 -32.07 8.19
CA VAL A 2 13.76 -30.72 7.61
C VAL A 2 13.80 -30.77 6.08
N SER A 3 13.02 -29.93 5.41
CA SER A 3 13.19 -29.67 3.98
C SER A 3 13.07 -28.17 3.70
N THR A 4 14.19 -27.50 3.92
CA THR A 4 14.77 -26.47 3.05
C THR A 4 13.85 -25.34 2.56
N PHE A 5 13.61 -24.35 3.41
CA PHE A 5 13.18 -22.99 2.99
C PHE A 5 14.08 -21.88 3.59
N ILE A 6 15.34 -22.20 3.89
CA ILE A 6 16.31 -21.27 4.49
C ILE A 6 17.01 -20.35 3.46
N LEU A 7 16.71 -20.45 2.15
CA LEU A 7 17.51 -19.73 1.13
C LEU A 7 16.75 -18.77 0.19
N LEU A 8 15.70 -18.08 0.67
CA LEU A 8 15.04 -17.02 -0.13
C LEU A 8 14.74 -15.71 0.63
N LEU A 9 15.37 -15.50 1.80
CA LEU A 9 15.21 -14.29 2.63
C LEU A 9 16.50 -13.48 2.83
N ILE A 10 17.54 -13.68 2.03
CA ILE A 10 18.83 -12.97 2.24
C ILE A 10 18.80 -11.51 1.74
N HIS A 11 17.78 -11.08 0.97
CA HIS A 11 17.78 -9.72 0.44
C HIS A 11 16.64 -8.81 0.86
N GLY A 12 15.51 -9.31 1.39
CA GLY A 12 14.42 -8.43 1.85
C GLY A 12 13.91 -7.40 0.83
N VAL A 13 14.37 -7.48 -0.43
CA VAL A 13 14.05 -6.53 -1.49
C VAL A 13 12.65 -6.84 -1.96
N VAL A 14 11.77 -5.86 -1.80
CA VAL A 14 10.44 -5.92 -2.39
C VAL A 14 10.61 -5.74 -3.89
N LYS A 15 10.44 -6.82 -4.65
CA LYS A 15 10.18 -6.69 -6.07
C LYS A 15 8.72 -6.25 -6.21
N PHE A 16 8.50 -4.94 -6.28
CA PHE A 16 7.20 -4.39 -6.64
C PHE A 16 6.94 -4.73 -8.10
N LYS A 17 6.35 -5.90 -8.30
CA LYS A 17 5.87 -6.34 -9.59
C LYS A 17 4.46 -5.79 -9.73
N ASP A 18 4.24 -5.11 -10.85
CA ASP A 18 2.93 -4.80 -11.41
C ASP A 18 2.24 -3.56 -10.80
N PHE A 19 2.41 -2.46 -11.54
CA PHE A 19 1.66 -1.19 -11.49
C PHE A 19 2.19 -0.09 -10.54
N LEU A 20 2.84 0.91 -11.16
CA LEU A 20 3.26 2.17 -10.55
C LEU A 20 2.31 3.28 -11.02
N GLN A 21 1.33 3.66 -10.20
CA GLN A 21 0.50 4.82 -10.50
C GLN A 21 1.01 6.04 -9.75
N VAL A 22 1.53 7.00 -10.49
CA VAL A 22 2.07 8.25 -9.97
C VAL A 22 0.97 9.31 -10.00
N LYS A 23 0.56 9.81 -8.84
CA LYS A 23 -0.41 10.91 -8.69
C LYS A 23 0.28 12.15 -8.15
N LEU A 24 0.20 13.22 -8.92
CA LEU A 24 0.67 14.54 -8.51
C LEU A 24 -0.41 15.23 -7.69
N ASN A 25 -0.06 15.71 -6.50
CA ASN A 25 -0.94 16.57 -5.72
C ASN A 25 -0.55 18.04 -5.94
N LYS A 26 -1.48 18.99 -5.74
CA LYS A 26 -1.18 20.42 -5.88
C LYS A 26 -0.05 20.81 -4.90
N GLY A 27 1.14 21.12 -5.42
CA GLY A 27 2.31 21.53 -4.63
C GLY A 27 3.58 20.73 -4.94
N ARG A 28 4.41 20.51 -3.90
CA ARG A 28 5.69 19.78 -3.95
C ARG A 28 5.57 18.31 -3.55
N GLN A 29 4.35 17.76 -3.52
CA GLN A 29 4.08 16.41 -3.02
C GLN A 29 3.66 15.48 -4.14
N LEU A 30 4.23 14.29 -4.14
CA LEU A 30 3.94 13.23 -5.07
C LEU A 30 3.47 12.00 -4.28
N VAL A 31 2.34 11.41 -4.69
CA VAL A 31 1.86 10.15 -4.13
C VAL A 31 2.09 9.08 -5.18
N ILE A 32 2.79 8.03 -4.79
CA ILE A 32 3.02 6.86 -5.63
C ILE A 32 2.23 5.71 -5.03
N ASP A 33 1.26 5.21 -5.79
CA ASP A 33 0.51 4.01 -5.47
C ASP A 33 1.27 2.81 -6.06
N VAL A 34 1.58 1.83 -5.20
CA VAL A 34 2.26 0.59 -5.56
C VAL A 34 1.44 -0.58 -5.04
N SER A 35 0.92 -1.40 -5.94
CA SER A 35 0.17 -2.60 -5.57
C SER A 35 1.06 -3.84 -5.60
N CYS A 36 0.97 -4.69 -4.57
CA CYS A 36 1.55 -6.03 -4.59
C CYS A 36 0.41 -7.06 -4.67
N LEU A 37 0.06 -7.45 -5.91
CA LEU A 37 -1.07 -8.33 -6.19
C LEU A 37 -0.94 -9.69 -5.48
N ASP A 38 0.27 -10.23 -5.42
CA ASP A 38 0.55 -11.53 -4.78
C ASP A 38 0.21 -11.54 -3.28
N LYS A 39 0.27 -10.38 -2.62
CA LYS A 39 0.12 -10.27 -1.16
C LYS A 39 -1.16 -9.57 -0.72
N ASN A 40 -2.06 -9.20 -1.64
CA ASN A 40 -3.22 -8.34 -1.35
C ASN A 40 -2.83 -7.11 -0.50
N LEU A 41 -1.65 -6.57 -0.79
CA LEU A 41 -1.02 -5.48 -0.08
C LEU A 41 -0.94 -4.28 -1.02
N ASP A 42 -1.67 -3.24 -0.67
CA ASP A 42 -1.56 -1.95 -1.34
C ASP A 42 -0.61 -1.07 -0.53
N LEU A 43 0.37 -0.49 -1.20
CA LEU A 43 1.32 0.45 -0.62
C LEU A 43 1.12 1.82 -1.28
N LYS A 44 1.20 2.89 -0.49
CA LYS A 44 1.32 4.25 -0.99
C LYS A 44 2.53 4.92 -0.38
N LEU A 45 3.37 5.50 -1.24
CA LEU A 45 4.51 6.30 -0.85
C LEU A 45 4.19 7.76 -1.09
N MET A 46 4.30 8.59 -0.05
CA MET A 46 4.32 10.03 -0.23
C MET A 46 5.76 10.50 -0.29
N LEU A 47 6.04 11.27 -1.33
CA LEU A 47 7.33 11.85 -1.63
C LEU A 47 7.22 13.37 -1.65
N CYS A 48 8.24 14.05 -1.12
CA CYS A 48 8.41 15.48 -1.30
C CYS A 48 9.46 15.72 -2.39
N SER A 49 9.12 16.57 -3.35
CA SER A 49 10.02 17.08 -4.38
C SER A 49 10.50 18.49 -4.02
N ARG A 50 11.76 18.80 -4.32
CA ARG A 50 12.29 20.17 -4.15
C ARG A 50 11.71 21.18 -5.15
N ARG A 51 11.09 20.72 -6.24
CA ARG A 51 10.49 21.55 -7.30
C ARG A 51 9.02 21.17 -7.53
N ILE A 52 8.24 22.09 -8.08
CA ILE A 52 6.88 21.80 -8.53
C ILE A 52 6.97 20.84 -9.71
N LEU A 53 6.25 19.73 -9.65
CA LEU A 53 6.21 18.71 -10.69
C LEU A 53 4.90 18.82 -11.46
N THR A 54 5.00 18.94 -12.78
CA THR A 54 3.85 18.91 -13.71
C THR A 54 3.70 17.52 -14.35
N ALA A 55 4.79 16.87 -14.70
CA ALA A 55 4.86 15.46 -15.11
C ALA A 55 6.30 14.92 -14.90
N PRO A 56 6.48 13.66 -14.43
CA PRO A 56 7.81 13.08 -14.25
C PRO A 56 8.45 12.68 -15.59
N THR A 57 9.73 13.00 -15.79
CA THR A 57 10.54 12.53 -16.94
C THR A 57 10.98 11.07 -16.78
N ASP A 58 11.52 10.44 -17.83
CA ASP A 58 12.04 9.06 -17.73
C ASP A 58 13.17 8.91 -16.70
N GLU A 59 14.04 9.91 -16.59
CA GLU A 59 15.09 9.96 -15.57
C GLU A 59 14.50 10.03 -14.15
N GLU A 60 13.44 10.82 -13.99
CA GLU A 60 12.71 10.92 -12.73
C GLU A 60 11.99 9.62 -12.41
N MET A 61 11.35 8.99 -13.39
CA MET A 61 10.72 7.68 -13.23
C MET A 61 11.72 6.59 -12.84
N ASN A 62 12.94 6.61 -13.40
CA ASN A 62 14.00 5.69 -12.99
C ASN A 62 14.46 5.98 -11.55
N SER A 63 14.65 7.26 -11.20
CA SER A 63 14.99 7.66 -9.82
C SER A 63 13.93 7.21 -8.80
N LEU A 64 12.64 7.29 -9.17
CA LEU A 64 11.53 6.81 -8.36
C LEU A 64 11.53 5.28 -8.23
N ARG A 65 11.79 4.56 -9.32
CA ARG A 65 11.93 3.09 -9.30
C ARG A 65 13.08 2.66 -8.40
N ASP A 66 14.23 3.32 -8.47
CA ASP A 66 15.38 3.02 -7.62
C ASP A 66 15.07 3.27 -6.14
N LEU A 67 14.36 4.37 -5.84
CA LEU A 67 13.89 4.67 -4.50
C LEU A 67 12.98 3.55 -3.97
N ILE A 68 12.00 3.12 -4.77
CA ILE A 68 11.06 2.06 -4.43
C ILE A 68 11.77 0.71 -4.24
N ASN A 69 12.67 0.35 -5.15
CA ASN A 69 13.42 -0.90 -5.10
C ASN A 69 14.42 -0.95 -3.93
N SER A 70 14.82 0.19 -3.39
CA SER A 70 15.67 0.26 -2.20
C SER A 70 14.91 0.08 -0.87
N ALA A 71 13.58 0.05 -0.92
CA ALA A 71 12.74 -0.19 0.25
C ALA A 71 12.83 -1.66 0.71
N VAL A 72 12.86 -1.86 2.02
CA VAL A 72 12.88 -3.16 2.68
C VAL A 72 11.61 -3.32 3.51
N LEU A 73 10.95 -4.47 3.38
CA LEU A 73 9.83 -4.81 4.26
C LEU A 73 10.30 -5.00 5.68
N ASP A 74 9.59 -4.39 6.61
CA ASP A 74 9.87 -4.47 8.03
C ASP A 74 8.54 -4.42 8.77
N SER A 75 8.07 -5.58 9.23
CA SER A 75 6.78 -5.73 9.91
C SER A 75 6.75 -5.11 11.31
N ASP A 76 7.92 -4.80 11.87
CA ASP A 76 8.04 -4.37 13.25
C ASP A 76 7.94 -2.84 13.37
N ILE A 77 7.86 -2.14 12.23
CA ILE A 77 7.71 -0.69 12.16
C ILE A 77 6.38 -0.28 11.54
N LYS A 78 5.88 0.88 11.99
CA LYS A 78 4.71 1.50 11.40
C LYS A 78 4.96 1.83 9.92
N GLY A 79 3.96 1.56 9.09
CA GLY A 79 4.06 1.70 7.64
C GLY A 79 4.72 0.51 6.94
N GLY A 80 5.33 -0.43 7.66
CA GLY A 80 5.77 -1.71 7.11
C GLY A 80 6.99 -1.66 6.18
N LEU A 81 7.60 -0.48 6.00
CA LEU A 81 8.73 -0.26 5.11
C LEU A 81 9.78 0.63 5.75
N ARG A 82 11.03 0.22 5.57
CA ARG A 82 12.20 1.06 5.87
C ARG A 82 13.09 1.21 4.66
N TRP A 83 13.82 2.30 4.65
CA TRP A 83 14.93 2.50 3.74
C TRP A 83 16.24 2.38 4.51
N PRO A 84 17.28 1.76 3.92
CA PRO A 84 18.64 1.87 4.45
C PRO A 84 19.05 3.34 4.62
N LEU A 85 19.99 3.59 5.52
CA LEU A 85 20.46 4.95 5.81
C LEU A 85 20.90 5.65 4.50
N GLY A 86 20.38 6.86 4.27
CA GLY A 86 20.65 7.65 3.06
C GLY A 86 19.94 7.17 1.79
N LYS A 87 19.15 6.09 1.83
CA LYS A 87 18.37 5.57 0.69
C LYS A 87 16.93 6.02 0.67
N ALA A 88 16.45 6.72 1.71
CA ALA A 88 15.11 7.34 1.73
C ALA A 88 14.99 8.56 0.80
N CYS A 89 16.04 8.88 0.05
CA CYS A 89 16.10 9.97 -0.91
C CYS A 89 16.69 9.47 -2.23
N SER A 90 16.21 10.01 -3.35
CA SER A 90 16.73 9.66 -4.68
C SER A 90 16.92 10.90 -5.57
N GLY A 91 17.99 10.89 -6.35
CA GLY A 91 18.34 11.92 -7.33
C GLY A 91 18.49 13.34 -6.78
N GLY A 92 18.67 13.51 -5.46
CA GLY A 92 18.67 14.81 -4.77
C GLY A 92 17.35 15.57 -4.86
N ARG A 93 16.31 14.95 -5.43
CA ARG A 93 15.04 15.58 -5.80
C ARG A 93 13.89 15.06 -4.94
N TYR A 94 13.86 13.77 -4.66
CA TYR A 94 12.78 13.11 -3.94
C TYR A 94 13.23 12.66 -2.56
N SER A 95 12.34 12.81 -1.58
CA SER A 95 12.50 12.30 -0.22
C SER A 95 11.21 11.62 0.21
N VAL A 96 11.31 10.45 0.85
CA VAL A 96 10.15 9.77 1.44
C VAL A 96 9.68 10.56 2.65
N ILE A 97 8.43 11.00 2.62
CA ILE A 97 7.80 11.79 3.69
C ILE A 97 6.63 11.06 4.35
N GLY A 98 6.16 9.97 3.77
CA GLY A 98 5.21 9.09 4.43
C GLY A 98 5.00 7.78 3.70
N VAL A 99 4.54 6.77 4.43
CA VAL A 99 4.20 5.45 3.93
C VAL A 99 2.81 5.07 4.43
N TRP A 100 1.98 4.54 3.55
CA TRP A 100 0.72 3.90 3.87
C TRP A 100 0.76 2.48 3.35
N HIS A 101 0.38 1.52 4.18
CA HIS A 101 0.07 0.18 3.71
C HIS A 101 -1.37 -0.17 4.05
N THR A 102 -2.00 -0.98 3.20
CA THR A 102 -3.35 -1.49 3.41
C THR A 102 -3.40 -2.94 3.02
N VAL A 103 -3.77 -3.79 3.97
CA VAL A 103 -4.02 -5.22 3.76
C VAL A 103 -5.51 -5.43 3.66
N THR A 104 -5.96 -6.02 2.56
CA THR A 104 -7.39 -6.31 2.35
C THR A 104 -7.64 -7.81 2.38
N LYS A 105 -8.55 -8.25 3.26
CA LYS A 105 -9.11 -9.61 3.27
C LYS A 105 -10.56 -9.55 2.83
N ALA A 106 -10.90 -10.31 1.78
CA ALA A 106 -12.26 -10.34 1.24
C ALA A 106 -12.82 -11.77 1.30
N TYR A 107 -14.00 -11.90 1.89
CA TYR A 107 -14.78 -13.14 1.93
C TYR A 107 -16.02 -12.95 1.08
N LYS A 108 -16.28 -13.89 0.17
CA LYS A 108 -17.39 -13.81 -0.76
C LYS A 108 -18.19 -15.11 -0.70
N SER A 109 -19.49 -14.97 -0.57
CA SER A 109 -20.46 -16.06 -0.69
C SER A 109 -21.56 -15.69 -1.68
N SER A 110 -22.50 -16.61 -1.91
CA SER A 110 -23.74 -16.35 -2.65
C SER A 110 -24.57 -15.24 -2.00
N SER A 111 -24.66 -15.24 -0.67
CA SER A 111 -25.54 -14.35 0.10
C SER A 111 -24.85 -13.08 0.63
N PHE A 112 -23.52 -13.02 0.70
CA PHE A 112 -22.83 -11.82 1.18
C PHE A 112 -21.43 -11.60 0.60
N ARG A 113 -20.89 -10.41 0.85
CA ARG A 113 -19.49 -10.05 0.65
C ARG A 113 -19.01 -9.27 1.87
N LEU A 114 -18.04 -9.82 2.59
CA LEU A 114 -17.36 -9.18 3.70
C LEU A 114 -15.97 -8.75 3.24
N LYS A 115 -15.54 -7.54 3.54
CA LYS A 115 -14.17 -7.07 3.35
C LYS A 115 -13.67 -6.49 4.65
N ALA A 116 -12.55 -6.98 5.16
CA ALA A 116 -11.80 -6.37 6.23
C ALA A 116 -10.57 -5.69 5.64
N ARG A 117 -10.34 -4.43 6.00
CA ARG A 117 -9.17 -3.64 5.59
C ARG A 117 -8.44 -3.17 6.83
N ASP A 118 -7.18 -3.56 6.94
CA ASP A 118 -6.28 -3.08 7.97
C ASP A 118 -5.31 -2.12 7.29
N GLY A 119 -5.33 -0.86 7.72
CA GLY A 119 -4.47 0.20 7.21
C GLY A 119 -3.49 0.64 8.27
N ASP A 120 -2.25 0.92 7.88
CA ASP A 120 -1.24 1.48 8.77
C ASP A 120 -0.42 2.51 7.99
N ARG A 121 -0.19 3.62 8.65
CA ARG A 121 0.24 4.88 8.07
C ARG A 121 1.34 5.44 8.94
N TYR A 122 2.36 5.98 8.32
CA TYR A 122 3.43 6.67 9.01
C TYR A 122 3.82 7.93 8.23
N ASP A 123 3.74 9.09 8.89
CA ASP A 123 4.22 10.36 8.35
C ASP A 123 5.58 10.68 8.98
N PHE A 124 6.64 10.70 8.17
CA PHE A 124 8.00 10.96 8.63
C PHE A 124 8.22 12.43 9.01
N ARG A 125 7.37 13.36 8.55
CA ARG A 125 7.50 14.79 8.86
C ARG A 125 7.04 15.12 10.27
N THR A 126 5.98 14.46 10.71
CA THR A 126 5.39 14.65 12.04
C THR A 126 5.80 13.56 13.03
N GLY A 127 6.36 12.45 12.55
CA GLY A 127 6.67 11.27 13.36
C GLY A 127 5.41 10.54 13.85
N THR A 128 4.25 10.83 13.27
CA THR A 128 2.97 10.26 13.69
C THR A 128 2.63 9.04 12.85
N GLY A 129 2.20 7.97 13.51
CA GLY A 129 1.68 6.80 12.81
C GLY A 129 0.31 6.38 13.30
N GLU A 130 -0.56 6.04 12.36
CA GLU A 130 -1.98 5.77 12.57
C GLU A 130 -2.33 4.39 11.99
N THR A 131 -3.00 3.57 12.80
CA THR A 131 -3.57 2.29 12.35
C THR A 131 -5.08 2.39 12.28
N THR A 132 -5.67 1.99 11.16
CA THR A 132 -7.12 1.99 10.95
C THR A 132 -7.60 0.59 10.62
N ARG A 133 -8.77 0.20 11.14
CA ARG A 133 -9.42 -1.06 10.79
C ARG A 133 -10.83 -0.79 10.30
N GLU A 134 -11.11 -1.19 9.08
CA GLU A 134 -12.40 -1.00 8.42
C GLU A 134 -13.03 -2.35 8.08
N ILE A 135 -14.32 -2.50 8.37
CA ILE A 135 -15.09 -3.68 7.99
C ILE A 135 -16.25 -3.22 7.09
N TYR A 136 -16.33 -3.81 5.90
CA TYR A 136 -17.39 -3.58 4.94
C TYR A 136 -18.19 -4.87 4.71
N LEU A 137 -19.48 -4.84 5.01
CA LEU A 137 -20.40 -5.93 4.76
C LEU A 137 -21.43 -5.52 3.70
N LYS A 138 -21.49 -6.29 2.61
CA LYS A 138 -22.57 -6.22 1.63
C LYS A 138 -23.35 -7.52 1.66
N LEU A 139 -24.52 -7.49 2.27
CA LEU A 139 -25.49 -8.57 2.18
C LEU A 139 -26.22 -8.46 0.83
N LYS A 140 -26.40 -9.59 0.18
CA LYS A 140 -27.14 -9.72 -1.07
C LYS A 140 -28.50 -10.31 -0.73
N ARG A 141 -29.53 -9.98 -1.51
CA ARG A 141 -30.87 -10.58 -1.38
C ARG A 141 -31.61 -10.30 -0.08
N ILE A 142 -31.12 -9.44 0.83
CA ILE A 142 -31.90 -9.04 2.03
C ILE A 142 -33.31 -8.64 1.63
N VAL A 143 -33.45 -7.75 0.64
CA VAL A 143 -34.76 -7.23 0.24
C VAL A 143 -35.66 -8.36 -0.28
N SER A 144 -35.14 -9.29 -1.09
CA SER A 144 -35.95 -10.39 -1.59
C SER A 144 -36.25 -11.45 -0.53
N GLU A 145 -35.38 -11.66 0.46
CA GLU A 145 -35.61 -12.55 1.60
C GLU A 145 -36.64 -11.95 2.59
N ILE A 146 -36.55 -10.64 2.89
CA ILE A 146 -37.53 -9.91 3.71
C ILE A 146 -38.90 -9.93 3.02
N LEU A 147 -38.96 -9.60 1.74
CA LEU A 147 -40.22 -9.59 1.00
C LEU A 147 -40.82 -11.00 0.91
N ALA A 148 -40.02 -12.04 0.64
CA ALA A 148 -40.51 -13.42 0.64
C ALA A 148 -41.07 -13.85 2.01
N SER A 149 -40.49 -13.39 3.12
CA SER A 149 -41.00 -13.69 4.46
C SER A 149 -42.28 -12.96 4.83
N SER A 150 -42.60 -11.83 4.18
CA SER A 150 -43.85 -11.08 4.40
C SER A 150 -45.07 -11.64 3.65
N PHE A 151 -44.91 -12.62 2.77
CA PHE A 151 -46.01 -13.28 2.04
C PHE A 151 -46.42 -14.64 2.64
N ILE A 152 -45.89 -15.01 3.81
CA ILE A 152 -46.25 -16.24 4.55
C ILE A 152 -47.01 -15.90 5.85
N GLY A 153 -47.57 -14.69 5.95
CA GLY A 153 -48.46 -14.26 7.04
C GLY A 153 -49.92 -14.29 6.64
#